data_AF-B9RUC9-F1
#
_entry.id   AF-B9RUC9-F1
#
_cell.length_a   1.000
_cell.length_b   1.000
_cell.length_c   1.000
_cell.angle_alpha   90.00
_cell.angle_beta   90.00
_cell.angle_gamma   90.00
#
_symmetry.space_group_name_H-M   'P 1'
#
loop_
_entity.id
_entity.type
_entity.pdbx_description
1 polymer ?
#
loop_
_entity_poly.entity_id
_entity_poly.type
_entity_poly.pdbx_seq_one_letter_code
_entity_poly.pdbx_strand_id
1 'polypeptide(L)'
;MAWRDYSRSNVVPFTAMVAVECSNVYTNTLIKAATLKGMSYYVLIVYTFAISTLVLLPLSVIFRSAAVLSLIKFPLMLTIFLLGLIGCLAQVFRCKGIEYSSPSLASAMSNLTPAFTFILAINFRFFFVYFCY
;
A
#
# COMPACT_ATOMS: atom_id res chain seq x y z
N MET A 1 17.31 -20.15 -21.64
CA MET A 1 16.38 -19.97 -20.50
C MET A 1 16.32 -18.52 -19.99
N ALA A 2 17.41 -17.74 -20.10
CA ALA A 2 17.49 -16.34 -19.64
C ALA A 2 16.48 -15.34 -20.26
N TRP A 3 16.07 -15.50 -21.52
CA TRP A 3 15.09 -14.60 -22.16
C TRP A 3 13.69 -14.64 -21.53
N ARG A 4 13.26 -15.80 -21.00
CA ARG A 4 11.96 -15.95 -20.32
C ARG A 4 11.94 -15.31 -18.94
N ASP A 5 13.05 -15.37 -18.21
CA ASP A 5 13.17 -14.71 -16.91
C ASP A 5 13.35 -13.19 -17.05
N TYR A 6 14.08 -12.72 -18.07
CA TYR A 6 14.15 -11.29 -18.38
C TYR A 6 12.77 -10.74 -18.79
N SER A 7 12.03 -11.47 -19.62
CA SER A 7 10.66 -11.09 -19.97
C SER A 7 9.75 -11.09 -18.73
N ARG A 8 9.75 -12.15 -17.91
CA ARG A 8 8.97 -12.17 -16.65
C ARG A 8 9.34 -11.02 -15.71
N SER A 9 10.62 -10.69 -15.56
CA SER A 9 11.07 -9.60 -14.68
C SER A 9 10.54 -8.23 -15.09
N ASN A 10 10.24 -8.01 -16.37
CA ASN A 10 9.66 -6.77 -16.88
C ASN A 10 8.12 -6.82 -16.97
N VAL A 11 7.55 -7.99 -17.24
CA VAL A 11 6.09 -8.17 -17.36
C VAL A 11 5.42 -8.18 -16.00
N VAL A 12 6.08 -8.71 -14.96
CA VAL A 12 5.56 -8.72 -13.57
C VAL A 12 5.32 -7.30 -13.02
N PRO A 13 6.27 -6.36 -13.04
CA PRO A 13 6.04 -5.00 -12.55
C PRO A 13 5.01 -4.25 -13.40
N PHE A 14 4.99 -4.47 -14.72
CA PHE A 14 3.97 -3.88 -15.58
C PHE A 14 2.56 -4.38 -15.24
N THR A 15 2.41 -5.70 -15.10
CA THR A 15 1.13 -6.32 -14.71
C THR A 15 0.72 -5.88 -13.32
N ALA A 16 1.65 -5.76 -12.38
CA ALA A 16 1.38 -5.26 -11.03
C ALA A 16 0.91 -3.80 -11.05
N MET A 17 1.55 -2.93 -11.83
CA MET A 17 1.15 -1.53 -11.96
C MET A 17 -0.27 -1.41 -12.53
N VAL A 18 -0.58 -2.16 -13.60
CA VAL A 18 -1.93 -2.21 -14.17
C VAL A 18 -2.94 -2.72 -13.13
N ALA A 19 -2.62 -3.79 -12.40
CA ALA A 19 -3.50 -4.31 -11.36
C ALA A 19 -3.76 -3.29 -10.23
N VAL A 20 -2.75 -2.52 -9.84
CA VAL A 20 -2.88 -1.46 -8.83
C VAL A 20 -3.79 -0.34 -9.33
N GLU A 21 -3.60 0.15 -10.56
CA GLU A 21 -4.46 1.19 -11.13
C GLU A 21 -5.90 0.71 -11.28
N CYS A 22 -6.12 -0.52 -11.75
CA CYS A 22 -7.45 -1.13 -11.80
C CYS A 22 -8.10 -1.21 -10.41
N SER A 23 -7.33 -1.61 -9.38
CA SER A 23 -7.82 -1.68 -8.00
C SER A 23 -8.17 -0.29 -7.46
N ASN A 24 -7.40 0.74 -7.82
CA ASN A 24 -7.65 2.11 -7.43
C ASN A 24 -8.96 2.64 -8.05
N VAL A 25 -9.21 2.37 -9.32
CA VAL A 25 -10.48 2.71 -10.00
C VAL A 25 -11.66 1.94 -9.41
N TYR A 26 -11.47 0.65 -9.14
CA TYR A 26 -12.49 -0.21 -8.53
C TYR A 26 -12.92 0.32 -7.16
N THR A 27 -11.97 0.60 -6.27
CA THR A 27 -12.26 1.12 -4.91
C THR A 27 -12.95 2.47 -4.96
N ASN A 28 -12.50 3.41 -5.80
CA ASN A 28 -13.15 4.71 -5.98
C ASN A 28 -14.60 4.57 -6.46
N THR A 29 -14.86 3.65 -7.38
CA THR A 29 -16.21 3.36 -7.89
C THR A 29 -17.10 2.77 -6.81
N LEU A 30 -16.58 1.81 -6.04
CA LEU A 30 -17.31 1.13 -4.96
C LEU A 30 -17.67 2.10 -3.83
N ILE A 31 -16.73 2.98 -3.46
CA ILE A 31 -16.97 4.06 -2.49
C ILE A 31 -18.09 4.98 -3.00
N LYS A 32 -18.02 5.44 -4.26
CA LYS A 32 -19.09 6.28 -4.85
C LYS A 32 -20.45 5.58 -4.83
N ALA A 33 -20.49 4.29 -5.18
CA ALA A 33 -21.72 3.49 -5.16
C ALA A 33 -22.29 3.31 -3.74
N ALA A 34 -21.44 3.14 -2.74
CA ALA A 34 -21.86 2.99 -1.35
C ALA A 34 -22.34 4.31 -0.73
N THR A 35 -21.68 5.42 -1.05
CA THR A 35 -22.10 6.76 -0.61
C THR A 35 -23.45 7.16 -1.23
N LEU A 36 -23.71 6.79 -2.49
CA LEU A 36 -25.01 6.99 -3.14
C LEU A 36 -26.15 6.26 -2.41
N LYS A 37 -25.85 5.15 -1.72
CA LYS A 37 -26.79 4.43 -0.85
C LYS A 37 -26.84 4.98 0.58
N GLY A 38 -26.18 6.10 0.86
CA GLY A 38 -26.18 6.75 2.17
C GLY A 38 -25.27 6.12 3.23
N MET A 39 -24.34 5.23 2.84
CA MET A 39 -23.44 4.57 3.79
C MET A 39 -22.26 5.48 4.16
N SER A 40 -21.95 5.56 5.46
CA SER A 40 -20.80 6.34 5.95
C SER A 40 -19.48 5.73 5.49
N TYR A 41 -18.58 6.58 4.98
CA TYR A 41 -17.27 6.19 4.46
C TYR A 41 -16.41 5.43 5.48
N TYR A 42 -16.52 5.78 6.76
CA TYR A 42 -15.78 5.14 7.85
C TYR A 42 -16.17 3.67 8.01
N VAL A 43 -17.46 3.35 7.90
CA VAL A 43 -17.97 1.98 8.03
C VAL A 43 -17.48 1.10 6.87
N LEU A 44 -17.43 1.65 5.66
CA LEU A 44 -16.93 0.94 4.48
C LEU A 44 -15.44 0.58 4.61
N ILE A 45 -14.64 1.52 5.12
CA ILE A 45 -13.20 1.30 5.36
C ILE A 45 -13.01 0.18 6.39
N VAL A 46 -13.70 0.27 7.54
CA VAL A 46 -13.60 -0.75 8.60
C VAL A 46 -13.97 -2.14 8.06
N TYR A 47 -15.05 -2.24 7.28
CA TYR A 47 -15.49 -3.51 6.69
C TYR A 47 -14.45 -4.10 5.73
N THR A 48 -13.83 -3.25 4.91
CA THR A 48 -12.81 -3.67 3.95
C THR A 48 -11.53 -4.16 4.66
N PHE A 49 -11.11 -3.48 5.73
CA PHE A 49 -9.98 -3.93 6.56
C PHE A 49 -10.29 -5.23 7.30
N ALA A 50 -11.52 -5.40 7.78
CA ALA A 50 -11.95 -6.64 8.42
C ALA A 50 -11.91 -7.82 7.45
N ILE A 51 -12.49 -7.67 6.24
CA ILE A 51 -12.42 -8.67 5.18
C ILE A 51 -10.96 -8.93 4.77
N SER A 52 -10.18 -7.89 4.57
CA SER A 52 -8.77 -8.04 4.17
C SER A 52 -8.00 -8.83 5.21
N THR A 53 -8.16 -8.53 6.48
CA THR A 53 -7.54 -9.29 7.59
C THR A 53 -8.02 -10.73 7.58
N LEU A 54 -9.33 -10.97 7.40
CA LEU A 54 -9.92 -12.30 7.38
C LEU A 54 -9.48 -13.14 6.18
N VAL A 55 -9.15 -12.52 5.04
CA VAL A 55 -8.61 -13.20 3.86
C VAL A 55 -7.08 -13.39 3.97
N LEU A 56 -6.36 -12.40 4.49
CA LEU A 56 -4.91 -12.46 4.62
C LEU A 56 -4.45 -13.43 5.71
N LEU A 57 -5.25 -13.58 6.78
CA LEU A 57 -4.99 -14.51 7.88
C LEU A 57 -4.88 -15.98 7.41
N PRO A 58 -5.86 -16.58 6.72
CA PRO A 58 -5.76 -17.94 6.20
C PRO A 58 -4.73 -18.04 5.07
N LEU A 59 -4.60 -17.02 4.22
CA LEU A 59 -3.61 -17.01 3.16
C LEU A 59 -2.18 -17.06 3.73
N SER A 60 -1.92 -16.33 4.81
CA SER A 60 -0.66 -16.35 5.55
C SER A 60 -0.37 -17.72 6.17
N VAL A 61 -1.39 -18.43 6.64
CA VAL A 61 -1.26 -19.80 7.17
C VAL A 61 -0.99 -20.82 6.07
N ILE A 62 -1.62 -20.69 4.90
CA ILE A 62 -1.46 -21.61 3.76
C ILE A 62 -0.14 -21.38 3.02
N PHE A 63 0.25 -20.12 2.79
CA PHE A 63 1.53 -19.75 2.18
C PHE A 63 2.69 -19.74 3.18
N ARG A 64 2.50 -20.34 4.36
CA ARG A 64 3.51 -20.50 5.40
C ARG A 64 4.62 -21.45 4.95
N SER A 65 5.51 -20.93 4.11
CA SER A 65 6.75 -21.62 3.75
C SER A 65 7.64 -21.65 5.00
N ALA A 66 8.08 -22.85 5.40
CA ALA A 66 8.80 -23.11 6.65
C ALA A 66 10.04 -22.24 6.90
N ALA A 67 10.56 -21.56 5.87
CA ALA A 67 11.68 -20.62 5.95
C ALA A 67 11.35 -19.29 6.68
N VAL A 68 10.09 -18.84 6.72
CA VAL A 68 9.68 -17.56 7.36
C VAL A 68 9.39 -17.75 8.86
N LEU A 69 9.54 -18.97 9.39
CA LEU A 69 9.45 -19.25 10.82
C LEU A 69 10.78 -19.01 11.56
N SER A 70 11.81 -18.52 10.87
CA SER A 70 13.07 -18.18 11.52
C SER A 70 12.93 -16.82 12.23
N LEU A 71 12.40 -16.92 13.46
CA LEU A 71 12.50 -15.94 14.54
C LEU A 71 11.48 -14.79 14.49
N ILE A 72 10.31 -15.03 15.09
CA ILE A 72 9.41 -14.01 15.61
C ILE A 72 10.16 -13.24 16.71
N LYS A 73 11.02 -12.30 16.31
CA LYS A 73 11.64 -11.37 17.23
C LYS A 73 10.61 -10.29 17.54
N PHE A 74 10.42 -9.97 18.82
CA PHE A 74 9.62 -8.84 19.30
C PHE A 74 9.77 -7.55 18.45
N PRO A 75 10.97 -7.13 18.02
CA PRO A 75 11.13 -5.97 17.12
C PRO A 75 10.39 -6.12 15.77
N LEU A 76 10.30 -7.32 15.19
CA LEU A 76 9.68 -7.53 13.89
C LEU A 76 8.15 -7.42 13.98
N MET A 77 7.55 -7.94 15.07
CA MET A 77 6.14 -7.69 15.38
C MET A 77 5.86 -6.19 15.60
N LEU A 78 6.73 -5.51 16.35
CA LEU A 78 6.58 -4.08 16.61
C LEU A 78 6.71 -3.26 15.32
N THR A 79 7.62 -3.62 14.41
CA THR A 79 7.71 -2.99 13.08
C THR A 79 6.45 -3.18 12.25
N ILE A 80 5.91 -4.41 12.16
CA ILE A 80 4.67 -4.67 11.43
C ILE A 80 3.50 -3.90 12.04
N PHE A 81 3.42 -3.86 13.37
CA PHE A 81 2.41 -3.12 14.11
C PHE A 81 2.49 -1.61 13.84
N LEU A 82 3.69 -1.02 13.96
CA LEU A 82 3.92 0.40 13.66
C LEU A 82 3.60 0.73 12.21
N LEU A 83 3.97 -0.14 11.27
CA LEU A 83 3.69 0.05 9.84
C LEU A 83 2.17 0.04 9.58
N GLY A 84 1.43 -0.87 10.22
CA GLY A 84 -0.03 -0.88 10.19
C GLY A 84 -0.66 0.36 10.83
N LEU A 85 -0.13 0.82 11.96
CA LEU A 85 -0.61 2.00 12.68
C LEU A 85 -0.40 3.29 11.86
N ILE A 86 0.77 3.44 11.24
CA ILE A 86 1.08 4.52 10.29
C ILE A 86 0.14 4.47 9.08
N GLY A 87 -0.11 3.29 8.52
CA GLY A 87 -1.04 3.12 7.40
C GLY A 87 -2.48 3.53 7.76
N CYS A 88 -2.96 3.14 8.94
CA CYS A 88 -4.28 3.50 9.44
C CYS A 88 -4.40 5.03 9.65
N LEU A 89 -3.42 5.63 10.32
CA LEU A 89 -3.37 7.08 10.52
C LEU A 89 -3.34 7.83 9.18
N ALA A 90 -2.52 7.38 8.22
CA ALA A 90 -2.44 7.99 6.90
C ALA A 90 -3.79 7.93 6.17
N GLN A 91 -4.56 6.85 6.33
CA GLN A 91 -5.89 6.74 5.74
C GLN A 91 -6.89 7.67 6.43
N VAL A 92 -6.89 7.78 7.76
CA VAL A 92 -7.72 8.72 8.51
C VAL A 92 -7.40 10.17 8.13
N PHE A 93 -6.12 10.52 8.07
CA PHE A 93 -5.67 11.84 7.60
C PHE A 93 -6.03 12.09 6.15
N ARG A 94 -6.04 11.07 5.28
CA ARG A 94 -6.51 11.22 3.90
C ARG A 94 -8.01 11.52 3.86
N CYS A 95 -8.83 10.83 4.65
CA CYS A 95 -10.28 11.08 4.73
C CYS A 95 -10.54 12.51 5.19
N LYS A 96 -9.89 12.92 6.29
CA LYS A 96 -10.00 14.27 6.86
C LYS A 96 -9.38 15.34 5.97
N GLY A 97 -8.31 15.00 5.26
CA GLY A 97 -7.63 15.84 4.29
C GLY A 97 -8.55 16.16 3.11
N ILE A 98 -9.29 15.19 2.57
CA ILE A 98 -10.24 15.49 1.47
C ILE A 98 -11.38 16.39 1.95
N GLU A 99 -11.77 16.30 3.22
CA GLU A 99 -12.77 17.17 3.85
C GLU A 99 -12.28 18.62 4.03
N TYR A 100 -11.00 18.81 4.34
CA TYR A 100 -10.39 20.13 4.62
C TYR A 100 -9.59 20.73 3.45
N SER A 101 -9.31 19.96 2.42
CA SER A 101 -8.33 20.31 1.40
C SER A 101 -8.96 20.41 0.02
N SER A 102 -8.59 21.45 -0.72
CA SER A 102 -9.07 21.63 -2.07
C SER A 102 -8.52 20.53 -2.98
N PRO A 103 -9.24 20.15 -4.05
CA PRO A 103 -8.75 19.20 -5.06
C PRO A 103 -7.34 19.53 -5.59
N SER A 104 -6.99 20.83 -5.59
CA SER A 104 -5.67 21.34 -6.01
C SER A 104 -4.53 21.03 -5.02
N LEU A 105 -4.80 20.97 -3.71
CA LEU A 105 -3.77 20.63 -2.73
C LEU A 105 -3.53 19.12 -2.68
N ALA A 106 -4.59 18.31 -2.85
CA ALA A 106 -4.45 16.85 -2.97
C ALA A 106 -3.63 16.43 -4.21
N SER A 107 -3.83 17.11 -5.34
CA SER A 107 -3.02 16.88 -6.55
C SER A 107 -1.57 17.35 -6.39
N ALA A 108 -1.35 18.51 -5.75
CA ALA A 108 0.00 18.99 -5.43
C ALA A 108 0.76 18.01 -4.50
N MET A 109 0.11 17.47 -3.46
CA MET A 109 0.70 16.47 -2.56
C MET A 109 1.06 15.16 -3.29
N SER A 110 0.23 14.74 -4.25
CA SER A 110 0.51 13.54 -5.05
C SER A 110 1.77 13.70 -5.91
N ASN A 111 1.97 14.87 -6.51
CA ASN A 111 3.17 15.18 -7.29
C ASN A 111 4.43 15.36 -6.42
N LEU A 112 4.26 15.81 -5.18
CA LEU A 112 5.36 15.97 -4.22
C LEU A 112 5.80 14.65 -3.59
N THR A 113 4.93 13.63 -3.58
CA THR A 113 5.24 12.30 -3.00
C THR A 113 6.53 11.68 -3.56
N PRO A 114 6.76 11.59 -4.88
CA PRO A 114 8.03 11.09 -5.42
C PRO A 114 9.22 12.01 -5.08
N ALA A 115 9.03 13.33 -5.04
CA ALA A 115 10.07 14.29 -4.70
C ALA A 115 10.53 14.16 -3.23
N PHE A 116 9.58 14.05 -2.28
CA PHE A 116 9.88 13.79 -0.88
C PHE A 116 10.54 12.43 -0.68
N THR A 117 10.08 11.40 -1.39
CA THR A 117 10.70 10.07 -1.35
C THR A 117 12.17 10.12 -1.79
N PHE A 118 12.48 10.89 -2.82
CA PHE A 118 13.86 11.08 -3.29
C PHE A 118 14.74 11.84 -2.30
N ILE A 119 14.24 12.92 -1.70
CA ILE A 119 14.97 13.70 -0.67
C ILE A 119 15.26 12.82 0.55
N LEU A 120 14.27 12.05 1.02
CA LEU A 120 14.45 11.10 2.12
C LEU A 120 15.46 10.01 1.73
N ALA A 121 15.37 9.44 0.53
CA ALA A 121 16.31 8.42 0.06
C ALA A 121 17.76 8.93 -0.02
N ILE A 122 17.97 10.19 -0.40
CA ILE A 122 19.28 10.86 -0.35
C ILE A 122 19.76 11.03 1.09
N ASN A 123 18.90 11.55 1.97
CA ASN A 123 19.25 11.83 3.36
C ASN A 123 19.58 10.56 4.16
N PHE A 124 18.79 9.50 3.97
CA PHE A 124 19.01 8.18 4.58
C PHE A 124 20.04 7.32 3.83
N ARG A 125 20.69 7.87 2.78
CA ARG A 125 21.79 7.24 2.05
C ARG A 125 21.45 5.89 1.40
N PHE A 126 20.17 5.59 1.14
CA PHE A 126 19.72 4.38 0.43
C PHE A 126 20.13 4.39 -1.06
N PHE A 127 20.36 5.57 -1.63
CA PHE A 127 20.71 5.74 -3.05
C PHE A 127 22.13 5.26 -3.40
N PHE A 128 23.07 5.19 -2.44
CA PHE A 128 24.45 4.77 -2.73
C PHE A 128 24.64 3.25 -2.79
N VAL A 129 23.69 2.46 -2.29
CA VAL A 129 23.81 0.99 -2.23
C VAL A 129 23.28 0.31 -3.50
N TYR A 130 22.29 0.89 -4.19
CA TYR A 130 21.71 0.32 -5.41
C TYR A 130 22.52 0.54 -6.70
N PHE A 131 23.53 1.43 -6.69
CA PHE A 131 24.37 1.68 -7.87
C PHE A 131 25.70 0.89 -7.86
N CYS A 132 25.94 0.09 -6.82
CA CYS A 132 27.13 -0.74 -6.68
C CYS A 132 26.79 -2.25 -6.57
N TYR A 133 25.67 -2.67 -7.16
CA TYR A 133 25.33 -4.08 -7.40
C TYR A 133 24.62 -4.24 -8.74
#